data_AF-A0A5J4P6D7-F1
#
_entry.id   AF-A0A5J4P6D7-F1
#
_cell.length_a   1.000
_cell.length_b   1.000
_cell.length_c   1.000
_cell.angle_alpha   90.00
_cell.angle_beta   90.00
_cell.angle_gamma   90.00
#
_symmetry.space_group_name_H-M   'P 1'
#
loop_
_entity.id
_entity.type
_entity.pdbx_description
1 polymer ?
#
loop_
_entity_poly.entity_id
_entity_poly.type
_entity_poly.pdbx_seq_one_letter_code
_entity_poly.pdbx_strand_id
1 'polypeptide(L)'
;MVFYQPFHRTFYNSFLAQNIHEPVVHDLVLNSFKAFLKRNVMQYDYRNNRVHFVGSVAYYYKETLMQAVKEMGMQAERIVKSPMEGLVEYHTSC
;
A
#
# COMPACT_ATOMS: atom_id res chain seq x y z
N MET A 1 -4.56 17.77 23.67
CA MET A 1 -5.23 17.39 22.40
C MET A 1 -4.43 17.99 21.26
N VAL A 2 -3.76 17.15 20.46
CA VAL A 2 -3.01 17.63 19.29
C VAL A 2 -3.95 17.51 18.09
N PHE A 3 -4.42 18.65 17.61
CA PHE A 3 -5.23 18.73 16.38
C PHE A 3 -4.36 18.34 15.18
N TYR A 4 -4.61 17.16 14.61
CA TYR A 4 -4.07 16.76 13.31
C TYR A 4 -4.75 17.61 12.23
N GLN A 5 -4.03 18.56 11.65
CA GLN A 5 -4.54 19.41 10.58
C GLN A 5 -4.68 18.56 9.28
N PRO A 6 -5.90 18.40 8.72
CA PRO A 6 -6.18 17.40 7.69
C PRO A 6 -5.89 17.86 6.25
N PHE A 7 -5.23 19.02 6.05
CA PHE A 7 -5.30 19.73 4.76
C PHE A 7 -4.13 19.50 3.79
N HIS A 8 -3.09 18.75 4.16
CA HIS A 8 -1.88 18.62 3.33
C HIS A 8 -1.62 17.21 2.75
N ARG A 9 -2.39 16.20 3.17
CA ARG A 9 -2.16 14.80 2.74
C ARG A 9 -2.72 14.49 1.35
N THR A 10 -3.71 15.23 0.88
CA THR A 10 -4.37 15.00 -0.42
C THR A 10 -3.51 15.48 -1.59
N PHE A 11 -2.87 16.66 -1.47
CA PHE A 11 -2.08 17.26 -2.55
C PHE A 11 -0.90 16.40 -2.99
N TYR A 12 -0.16 15.83 -2.03
CA TYR A 12 1.03 15.04 -2.34
C TYR A 12 0.68 13.74 -3.07
N ASN A 13 -0.43 13.09 -2.70
CA ASN A 13 -0.91 11.90 -3.39
C ASN A 13 -1.37 12.20 -4.82
N SER A 14 -2.03 13.34 -5.06
CA SER A 14 -2.45 13.77 -6.39
C SER A 14 -1.28 14.11 -7.31
N PHE A 15 -0.19 14.69 -6.77
CA PHE A 15 1.02 14.99 -7.53
C PHE A 15 1.79 13.72 -7.91
N LEU A 16 2.00 12.82 -6.96
CA LEU A 16 2.69 11.54 -7.20
C LEU A 16 1.92 10.66 -8.19
N ALA A 17 0.59 10.63 -8.11
CA ALA A 17 -0.24 9.83 -9.02
C ALA A 17 -0.16 10.36 -10.46
N GLN A 18 -0.08 11.68 -10.66
CA GLN A 18 0.04 12.29 -11.99
C GLN A 18 1.43 12.09 -12.62
N ASN A 19 2.48 11.99 -11.80
CA ASN A 19 3.87 11.87 -12.27
C ASN A 19 4.44 10.47 -12.12
N ILE A 20 3.62 9.44 -11.89
CA ILE A 20 4.09 8.07 -11.65
C ILE A 20 4.78 7.44 -12.87
N HIS A 21 4.53 7.98 -14.08
CA HIS A 21 5.23 7.60 -15.30
C HIS A 21 6.69 8.07 -15.33
N GLU A 22 7.06 9.05 -14.52
CA GLU A 22 8.45 9.47 -14.40
C GLU A 22 9.23 8.43 -13.59
N PRO A 23 10.33 7.86 -14.14
CA PRO A 23 11.06 6.78 -13.49
C PRO A 23 11.59 7.17 -12.11
N VAL A 24 11.96 8.45 -11.93
CA VAL A 24 12.42 8.99 -10.64
C VAL A 24 11.34 8.93 -9.56
N VAL A 25 10.09 9.26 -9.93
CA VAL A 25 8.95 9.23 -9.00
C VAL A 25 8.57 7.79 -8.69
N HIS A 26 8.59 6.92 -9.70
CA HIS A 26 8.37 5.49 -9.52
C HIS A 26 9.39 4.89 -8.54
N ASP A 27 10.68 5.14 -8.73
CA ASP A 27 11.75 4.68 -7.83
C ASP A 27 11.60 5.22 -6.41
N LEU A 28 11.22 6.49 -6.27
CA LEU A 28 10.98 7.10 -4.96
C LEU A 28 9.87 6.37 -4.20
N VAL A 29 8.75 6.10 -4.87
CA VAL A 29 7.61 5.39 -4.29
C VAL A 29 7.96 3.93 -3.99
N LEU A 30 8.65 3.25 -4.91
CA LEU A 30 9.11 1.87 -4.74
C LEU A 30 10.05 1.74 -3.52
N ASN A 31 11.04 2.62 -3.40
CA ASN A 31 11.98 2.61 -2.28
C ASN A 31 11.29 2.94 -0.95
N SER A 32 10.29 3.82 -0.97
CA SER A 32 9.46 4.11 0.20
C SER A 32 8.67 2.88 0.66
N PHE A 33 8.08 2.12 -0.27
CA PHE A 33 7.40 0.87 0.07
C PHE A 33 8.37 -0.20 0.59
N LYS A 34 9.54 -0.38 -0.02
CA LYS A 34 10.57 -1.30 0.48
C LYS A 34 10.99 -0.96 1.91
N ALA A 35 11.23 0.32 2.20
CA ALA A 35 11.55 0.79 3.55
C ALA A 35 10.41 0.51 4.54
N PHE A 36 9.17 0.73 4.12
CA PHE A 36 7.98 0.42 4.92
C PHE A 36 7.88 -1.08 5.23
N LEU A 37 8.04 -1.96 4.24
CA LEU A 37 8.00 -3.41 4.41
C LEU A 37 9.13 -3.90 5.31
N LYS A 38 10.35 -3.40 5.10
CA LYS A 38 11.51 -3.74 5.94
C LYS A 38 11.29 -3.34 7.39
N ARG A 39 10.71 -2.17 7.63
CA ARG A 39 10.53 -1.65 8.98
C ARG A 39 9.33 -2.26 9.71
N ASN A 40 8.22 -2.50 9.01
CA ASN A 40 6.96 -2.87 9.65
C ASN A 40 6.57 -4.33 9.45
N VAL A 41 7.01 -4.97 8.37
CA VAL A 41 6.58 -6.33 8.00
C VAL A 41 7.66 -7.36 8.29
N MET A 42 8.93 -7.06 7.99
CA MET A 42 10.04 -8.01 8.24
C MET A 42 10.27 -8.35 9.72
N GLN A 43 9.71 -7.57 10.65
CA GLN A 43 9.78 -7.88 12.08
C GLN A 43 8.86 -9.04 12.49
N TYR A 44 7.91 -9.42 11.64
CA TYR A 44 6.98 -10.52 11.84
C TYR A 44 7.37 -11.73 10.99
N ASP A 45 6.73 -12.88 11.23
CA ASP A 45 6.94 -14.07 10.42
C ASP A 45 6.25 -13.93 9.04
N TYR A 46 6.90 -13.16 8.17
CA TYR A 46 6.46 -12.85 6.80
C TYR A 46 6.67 -14.02 5.82
N ARG A 47 7.39 -15.07 6.24
CA ARG A 47 7.66 -16.26 5.43
C ARG A 47 6.51 -17.25 5.51
N ASN A 48 5.88 -17.34 6.68
CA ASN A 48 4.76 -18.26 6.92
C ASN A 48 3.39 -17.58 6.83
N ASN A 49 3.33 -16.24 6.82
CA ASN A 49 2.08 -15.49 6.76
C ASN A 49 2.00 -14.62 5.52
N ARG A 50 0.81 -14.61 4.90
CA ARG A 50 0.49 -13.75 3.76
C ARG A 50 0.19 -12.34 4.25
N VAL A 51 0.69 -11.35 3.51
CA VAL A 51 0.48 -9.94 3.86
C VAL A 51 -0.71 -9.41 3.06
N HIS A 52 -1.65 -8.78 3.77
CA HIS A 52 -2.78 -8.08 3.16
C HIS A 52 -2.60 -6.57 3.31
N PHE A 53 -2.83 -5.82 2.24
CA PHE A 53 -2.76 -4.37 2.25
C PHE A 53 -4.16 -3.79 2.11
N VAL A 54 -4.47 -2.78 2.93
CA VAL A 54 -5.76 -2.09 2.88
C VAL A 54 -5.52 -0.59 2.80
N GLY A 55 -6.24 0.08 1.91
CA GLY A 55 -6.27 1.52 1.78
C GLY A 55 -6.21 2.01 0.34
N SER A 56 -6.66 3.25 0.15
CA SER A 56 -6.67 3.92 -1.16
C SER A 56 -5.28 4.01 -1.78
N VAL A 57 -4.25 4.36 -1.01
CA VAL A 57 -2.87 4.43 -1.49
C VAL A 57 -2.36 3.07 -1.95
N ALA A 58 -2.57 2.00 -1.15
CA ALA A 58 -2.16 0.66 -1.55
C ALA A 58 -2.86 0.20 -2.84
N TYR A 59 -4.13 0.59 -3.03
CA TYR A 59 -4.89 0.29 -4.24
C TYR A 59 -4.39 1.06 -5.47
N TYR A 60 -4.16 2.36 -5.35
CA TYR A 60 -3.68 3.20 -6.46
C TYR A 60 -2.25 2.83 -6.89
N TYR A 61 -1.38 2.49 -5.94
CA TYR A 61 0.02 2.11 -6.19
C TYR A 61 0.23 0.59 -6.14
N LYS A 62 -0.81 -0.20 -6.45
CA LYS A 62 -0.78 -1.67 -6.33
C LYS A 62 0.37 -2.31 -7.10
N GLU A 63 0.70 -1.80 -8.28
CA GLU A 63 1.71 -2.37 -9.16
C GLU A 63 3.11 -2.19 -8.57
N THR A 64 3.44 -0.95 -8.19
CA THR A 64 4.70 -0.62 -7.51
C THR A 64 4.81 -1.34 -6.15
N LEU A 65 3.70 -1.47 -5.41
CA LEU A 65 3.67 -2.19 -4.15
C LEU A 65 3.93 -3.70 -4.36
N MET A 66 3.30 -4.33 -5.34
CA MET A 66 3.54 -5.73 -5.69
C MET A 66 4.97 -5.96 -6.13
N GLN A 67 5.56 -5.04 -6.88
CA GLN A 67 6.96 -5.09 -7.24
C GLN A 67 7.86 -5.05 -5.99
N ALA A 68 7.64 -4.10 -5.08
CA ALA A 68 8.40 -4.01 -3.84
C ALA A 68 8.28 -5.30 -2.99
N VAL A 69 7.09 -5.87 -2.87
CA VAL A 69 6.83 -7.13 -2.16
C VAL A 69 7.62 -8.28 -2.79
N LYS A 70 7.57 -8.40 -4.13
CA LYS A 70 8.28 -9.44 -4.88
C LYS A 70 9.80 -9.34 -4.71
N GLU A 71 10.35 -8.13 -4.81
CA GLU A 71 11.78 -7.88 -4.61
C GLU A 71 12.23 -8.16 -3.17
N MET A 72 11.34 -7.97 -2.19
CA MET A 72 11.60 -8.28 -0.78
C MET A 72 11.40 -9.76 -0.43
N GLY A 73 11.01 -10.60 -1.40
CA GLY A 73 10.76 -12.03 -1.20
C GLY A 73 9.53 -12.34 -0.34
N MET A 74 8.57 -11.43 -0.30
CA MET A 74 7.32 -11.56 0.46
C MET A 74 6.17 -12.03 -0.45
N GLN A 75 5.12 -12.60 0.15
CA GLN A 75 3.88 -12.94 -0.56
C GLN A 75 2.75 -12.00 -0.11
N ALA A 76 2.27 -11.17 -1.04
CA ALA A 76 1.06 -10.37 -0.84
C ALA A 76 -0.12 -11.03 -1.58
N GLU A 77 -1.24 -11.19 -0.88
CA GLU A 77 -2.39 -11.91 -1.43
C GLU A 77 -3.54 -10.98 -1.83
N ARG A 78 -3.84 -9.98 -1.01
CA ARG A 78 -5.00 -9.11 -1.25
C ARG A 78 -4.67 -7.64 -0.98
N ILE A 79 -5.02 -6.78 -1.94
CA ILE A 79 -4.97 -5.32 -1.81
C ILE A 79 -6.41 -4.80 -1.92
N VAL A 80 -6.95 -4.27 -0.82
CA VAL A 80 -8.34 -3.80 -0.75
C VAL A 80 -8.37 -2.28 -0.62
N LYS A 81 -9.23 -1.59 -1.38
CA LYS A 81 -9.31 -0.12 -1.36
C LYS A 81 -9.94 0.40 -0.07
N SER A 82 -11.02 -0.23 0.38
CA SER A 82 -11.70 0.07 1.63
C SER A 82 -12.11 -1.21 2.34
N PRO A 83 -11.93 -1.34 3.66
CA PRO A 83 -12.36 -2.52 4.40
C PRO A 83 -13.88 -2.77 4.28
N MET A 84 -14.68 -1.74 3.96
CA MET A 84 -16.11 -1.91 3.69
C MET A 84 -16.41 -2.80 2.48
N GLU A 85 -15.58 -2.80 1.43
CA GLU A 85 -15.80 -3.67 0.26
C GLU A 85 -15.66 -5.16 0.64
N GLY A 86 -14.71 -5.47 1.53
CA GLY A 86 -14.54 -6.83 2.05
C GLY A 86 -15.71 -7.29 2.93
N LEU A 87 -16.34 -6.35 3.67
CA LEU A 87 -17.52 -6.64 4.47
C LEU A 87 -18.75 -6.95 3.60
N VAL A 88 -18.92 -6.21 2.50
CA VAL A 88 -20.04 -6.41 1.57
C VAL A 88 -19.92 -7.78 0.87
N GLU A 89 -18.74 -8.16 0.38
CA GLU A 89 -18.53 -9.50 -0.20
C GLU A 89 -18.82 -10.63 0.80
N TYR A 90 -18.47 -10.45 2.07
CA TYR A 90 -18.73 -11.43 3.13
C TYR A 90 -20.24 -11.61 3.42
N HIS A 91 -21.05 -10.56 3.22
CA HIS A 91 -22.50 -10.60 3.45
C HIS A 91 -23.34 -10.87 2.19
N THR A 92 -22.79 -10.74 0.99
CA THR A 92 -23.52 -10.96 -0.28
C THR A 92 -23.35 -12.38 -0.83
N SER A 93 -22.54 -13.22 -0.19
CA SER A 93 -22.26 -14.61 -0.60
C SER A 93 -23.20 -15.66 0.04
N CYS A 94 -24.34 -15.22 0.59
CA CYS A 94 -25.47 -16.08 0.96
C CYS A 94 -26.52 -16.15 -0.15
#